data_AF-A3QR53-F1
#
_entry.id   AF-A3QR53-F1
#
_cell.length_a   1.000
_cell.length_b   1.000
_cell.length_c   1.000
_cell.angle_alpha   90.00
_cell.angle_beta   90.00
_cell.angle_gamma   90.00
#
_symmetry.space_group_name_H-M   'P 1'
#
loop_
_entity.id
_entity.type
_entity.pdbx_description
1 polymer ?
#
loop_
_entity_poly.entity_id
_entity_poly.type
_entity_poly.pdbx_seq_one_letter_code
_entity_poly.pdbx_strand_id
1 'polypeptide(L)'
;TGIAQVKSVTGAKILRILKGNGLAPELPEDLYHLIKKAVSVRKHLERNRKDKDSKFRLILIESRIHRLVRYYKTKSQLSPSFKYESATASTIVS
;
A
#
# COMPACT_ATOMS: atom_id res chain seq x y z
N THR A 1 -4.92 -26.21 -4.98
CA THR A 1 -3.75 -26.83 -5.63
C THR A 1 -2.53 -26.63 -4.74
N GLY A 2 -1.73 -27.69 -4.51
CA GLY A 2 -0.60 -27.69 -3.56
C GLY A 2 0.70 -27.10 -4.13
N ILE A 3 0.66 -25.88 -4.67
CA ILE A 3 1.85 -25.22 -5.23
C ILE A 3 2.49 -24.36 -4.15
N ALA A 4 3.61 -24.81 -3.61
CA ALA A 4 4.34 -24.07 -2.56
C ALA A 4 5.07 -22.83 -3.11
N GLN A 5 5.71 -22.92 -4.29
CA GLN A 5 6.47 -21.82 -4.87
C GLN A 5 6.20 -21.68 -6.37
N VAL A 6 5.50 -20.61 -6.76
CA VAL A 6 5.13 -20.34 -8.16
C VAL A 6 6.36 -20.23 -9.07
N LYS A 7 7.44 -19.60 -8.59
CA LYS A 7 8.70 -19.44 -9.34
C LYS A 7 9.30 -20.77 -9.79
N SER A 8 9.18 -21.83 -8.99
CA SER A 8 9.76 -23.14 -9.34
C SER A 8 9.03 -23.81 -10.49
N VAL A 9 7.74 -23.54 -10.66
CA VAL A 9 6.91 -24.13 -11.70
C VAL A 9 6.93 -23.30 -12.97
N THR A 10 6.84 -21.97 -12.84
CA THR A 10 6.68 -21.06 -13.99
C THR A 10 7.95 -20.31 -14.38
N GLY A 11 9.04 -20.45 -13.63
CA GLY A 11 10.31 -19.74 -13.84
C GLY A 11 10.28 -18.24 -13.49
N ALA A 12 9.11 -17.66 -13.23
CA ALA A 12 8.92 -16.23 -12.98
C ALA A 12 8.18 -15.94 -11.65
N LYS A 13 8.41 -14.75 -11.09
CA LYS A 13 7.64 -14.27 -9.92
C LYS A 13 6.23 -13.85 -10.36
N ILE A 14 5.24 -14.02 -9.48
CA ILE A 14 3.82 -13.72 -9.72
C ILE A 14 3.62 -12.31 -10.31
N LEU A 15 4.24 -11.29 -9.72
CA LEU A 15 4.13 -9.90 -10.20
C LEU A 15 4.61 -9.73 -11.65
N ARG A 16 5.65 -10.47 -12.07
CA ARG A 16 6.14 -10.43 -13.46
C ARG A 16 5.16 -11.08 -14.42
N ILE A 17 4.50 -12.17 -14.02
CA ILE A 17 3.46 -12.85 -14.79
C ILE A 17 2.24 -11.92 -14.95
N LEU A 18 1.80 -11.28 -13.86
CA LEU A 18 0.69 -10.33 -13.90
C LEU A 18 0.98 -9.12 -14.81
N LYS A 19 2.21 -8.58 -14.77
CA LYS A 19 2.63 -7.51 -15.68
C LYS A 19 2.64 -7.93 -17.14
N GLY A 20 3.11 -9.15 -17.44
CA GLY A 20 3.11 -9.70 -18.80
C GLY A 20 1.70 -9.87 -19.38
N ASN A 21 0.72 -10.17 -18.52
CA ASN A 21 -0.68 -10.31 -18.92
C ASN A 21 -1.49 -9.00 -18.85
N GLY A 22 -0.87 -7.87 -18.48
CA GLY A 22 -1.58 -6.59 -18.32
C GLY A 22 -2.56 -6.52 -17.14
N LEU A 23 -2.53 -7.49 -16.23
CA LEU A 23 -3.42 -7.61 -15.06
C LEU A 23 -2.77 -7.08 -13.77
N ALA A 24 -1.64 -6.39 -13.88
CA ALA A 24 -0.95 -5.87 -12.72
C ALA A 24 -1.69 -4.66 -12.14
N PRO A 25 -1.85 -4.57 -10.81
CA PRO A 25 -2.43 -3.39 -10.19
C PRO A 25 -1.55 -2.17 -10.44
N GLU A 26 -2.17 -1.02 -10.68
CA GLU A 26 -1.46 0.25 -10.91
C GLU A 26 -0.71 0.71 -9.66
N LEU A 27 -1.27 0.45 -8.47
CA LEU A 27 -0.63 0.73 -7.21
C LEU A 27 0.07 -0.53 -6.68
N PRO A 28 1.32 -0.42 -6.18
CA PRO A 28 1.96 -1.51 -5.45
C PRO A 28 1.09 -1.98 -4.27
N GLU A 29 0.97 -3.30 -4.13
CA GLU A 29 0.05 -3.94 -3.19
C GLU A 29 0.40 -3.63 -1.72
N ASP A 30 1.68 -3.49 -1.40
CA ASP A 30 2.17 -3.10 -0.08
C ASP A 30 1.75 -1.67 0.29
N LEU A 31 1.82 -0.74 -0.67
CA LEU A 31 1.39 0.64 -0.48
C LEU A 31 -0.14 0.71 -0.30
N TYR A 32 -0.88 -0.02 -1.13
CA TYR A 32 -2.34 -0.13 -1.02
C TYR A 32 -2.79 -0.59 0.37
N HIS A 33 -2.22 -1.69 0.88
CA HIS A 33 -2.59 -2.24 2.18
C HIS A 33 -2.23 -1.32 3.36
N LEU A 34 -1.14 -0.56 3.26
CA LEU A 34 -0.78 0.42 4.29
C LEU A 34 -1.75 1.60 4.31
N ILE A 35 -2.15 2.11 3.15
CA ILE A 35 -3.16 3.17 3.04
C ILE A 35 -4.50 2.66 3.59
N LYS A 36 -4.91 1.43 3.23
CA LYS A 36 -6.13 0.80 3.78
C LYS A 36 -6.13 0.75 5.29
N LYS A 37 -5.00 0.35 5.88
CA LYS A 37 -4.83 0.32 7.33
C LYS A 37 -4.91 1.71 7.94
N ALA A 38 -4.27 2.71 7.33
CA ALA A 38 -4.31 4.10 7.79
C ALA A 38 -5.74 4.66 7.80
N VAL A 39 -6.52 4.42 6.75
CA VAL A 39 -7.93 4.84 6.65
C VAL A 39 -8.77 4.20 7.74
N SER A 40 -8.59 2.90 8.00
CA SER A 40 -9.31 2.20 9.07
C SER A 40 -8.98 2.76 10.47
N VAL A 41 -7.70 2.97 10.77
CA VAL A 41 -7.25 3.56 12.06
C VAL A 41 -7.77 4.98 12.23
N ARG A 42 -7.80 5.78 11.16
CA ARG A 42 -8.34 7.13 11.18
C ARG A 42 -9.84 7.14 11.51
N LYS A 43 -10.63 6.28 10.86
CA LYS A 43 -12.07 6.11 11.14
C LYS A 43 -12.31 5.67 12.59
N HIS A 44 -11.45 4.82 13.15
CA HIS A 44 -11.50 4.45 14.57
C HIS A 44 -11.23 5.65 15.50
N LEU A 45 -10.20 6.45 15.20
CA LEU A 45 -9.82 7.62 16.00
C LEU A 45 -10.84 8.77 15.95
N GLU A 46 -11.59 8.90 14.87
CA GLU A 46 -12.69 9.87 14.77
C GLU A 46 -13.73 9.67 15.87
N ARG A 47 -14.03 8.40 16.18
CA ARG A 47 -14.96 8.02 17.26
C ARG A 47 -14.26 7.99 18.62
N ASN A 48 -13.01 7.52 18.66
CA ASN A 48 -12.25 7.28 19.88
C ASN A 48 -11.08 8.27 20.04
N ARG A 49 -11.40 9.57 20.15
CA ARG A 49 -10.40 10.65 20.17
C ARG A 49 -9.37 10.58 21.32
N LYS A 50 -9.69 9.87 22.41
CA LYS A 50 -8.80 9.73 23.59
C LYS A 50 -7.77 8.60 23.45
N ASP A 51 -7.86 7.77 22.40
CA ASP A 51 -6.96 6.66 22.17
C ASP A 51 -5.59 7.15 21.66
N LYS A 52 -4.65 7.31 22.60
CA LYS A 52 -3.30 7.80 22.32
C LYS A 52 -2.42 6.75 21.61
N ASP A 53 -2.64 5.47 21.88
CA ASP A 53 -1.86 4.38 21.25
C ASP A 53 -2.21 4.28 19.76
N SER A 54 -3.50 4.30 19.42
CA SER A 54 -3.93 4.32 18.02
C SER A 54 -3.42 5.56 17.28
N LYS A 55 -3.38 6.73 17.93
CA LYS A 55 -2.81 7.96 17.35
C LYS A 55 -1.31 7.80 17.06
N PHE A 56 -0.55 7.23 18.00
CA PHE A 56 0.87 6.96 17.78
C PHE A 56 1.09 5.97 16.64
N ARG A 57 0.30 4.88 16.60
CA ARG A 57 0.37 3.88 15.52
C ARG A 57 0.00 4.46 14.16
N LEU A 58 -0.94 5.40 14.08
CA LEU A 58 -1.26 6.10 12.84
C LEU A 58 -0.04 6.86 12.29
N ILE A 59 0.68 7.58 13.14
CA ILE A 59 1.90 8.32 12.75
C ILE A 59 2.97 7.35 12.19
N LEU A 60 3.13 6.18 12.81
CA LEU A 60 4.07 5.16 12.32
C LEU A 60 3.67 4.62 10.95
N ILE A 61 2.37 4.38 10.72
CA ILE A 61 1.86 3.90 9.43
C ILE A 61 2.07 4.97 8.35
N GLU A 62 1.73 6.24 8.63
CA GLU A 62 1.91 7.36 7.69
C GLU A 62 3.40 7.55 7.34
N SER A 63 4.29 7.42 8.34
CA SER A 63 5.74 7.48 8.12
C SER A 63 6.23 6.35 7.21
N ARG A 64 5.68 5.13 7.33
CA ARG A 64 6.01 4.02 6.43
C ARG A 64 5.50 4.25 5.01
N ILE A 65 4.29 4.80 4.85
CA ILE A 65 3.72 5.17 3.55
C ILE A 65 4.64 6.16 2.84
N HIS A 66 5.04 7.25 3.51
CA HIS A 66 5.95 8.24 2.91
C HIS A 66 7.29 7.65 2.47
N ARG A 67 7.86 6.73 3.25
CA ARG A 67 9.09 6.03 2.89
C ARG A 67 8.92 5.16 1.64
N LEU A 68 7.82 4.40 1.55
CA LEU A 68 7.55 3.56 0.38
C LEU A 68 7.24 4.38 -0.86
N VAL A 69 6.46 5.46 -0.74
CA VAL A 69 6.21 6.38 -1.85
C VAL A 69 7.52 6.93 -2.39
N ARG A 70 8.46 7.34 -1.54
CA ARG A 70 9.79 7.78 -1.97
C ARG A 70 10.53 6.67 -2.73
N TYR A 71 10.54 5.45 -2.21
CA TYR A 71 11.17 4.31 -2.86
C TYR A 71 10.59 4.02 -4.26
N TYR A 72 9.27 3.99 -4.39
CA TYR A 72 8.60 3.70 -5.67
C TYR A 72 8.75 4.83 -6.69
N LYS A 73 8.84 6.09 -6.25
CA LYS A 73 9.22 7.21 -7.11
C LYS A 73 10.63 7.05 -7.66
N THR A 74 11.61 6.67 -6.82
CA THR A 74 12.99 6.42 -7.27
C THR A 74 13.09 5.24 -8.24
N LYS A 75 12.21 4.24 -8.12
CA LYS A 75 12.13 3.09 -9.03
C LYS A 75 11.26 3.34 -10.28
N SER A 76 10.76 4.55 -10.49
CA SER A 76 9.88 4.95 -11.60
C SER A 76 8.63 4.06 -11.74
N GLN A 77 8.18 3.43 -10.65
CA GLN A 77 6.95 2.63 -10.64
C GLN A 77 5.72 3.48 -10.28
N LEU A 78 5.94 4.73 -9.90
CA LEU A 78 4.91 5.67 -9.49
C LEU A 78 5.21 7.04 -10.07
N SER A 79 4.17 7.78 -10.44
CA SER A 79 4.35 9.13 -10.96
C SER A 79 5.11 10.03 -9.95
N PRO A 80 6.06 10.86 -10.41
CA PRO A 80 6.72 11.85 -9.56
C PRO A 80 5.74 12.79 -8.85
N SER A 81 4.60 13.08 -9.49
CA SER A 81 3.53 13.93 -8.96
C SER A 81 2.66 13.25 -7.89
N PHE A 82 2.78 11.93 -7.70
CA PHE A 82 1.97 11.21 -6.73
C PHE A 82 2.24 11.71 -5.31
N LYS A 83 1.19 12.11 -4.59
CA LYS A 83 1.31 12.54 -3.21
C LYS A 83 0.26 11.80 -2.38
N TYR A 84 0.72 11.20 -1.29
CA TYR A 84 -0.19 10.66 -0.29
C TYR A 84 -0.79 11.84 0.48
N GLU A 85 -2.08 12.07 0.29
CA GLU A 85 -2.83 13.01 1.09
C GLU A 85 -3.90 12.26 1.85
N SER A 86 -3.97 12.57 3.13
CA SER A 86 -4.74 11.75 4.05
C SER A 86 -6.26 11.96 3.95
N ALA A 87 -6.68 13.06 3.32
CA ALA A 87 -8.08 13.32 2.96
C ALA A 87 -8.52 12.55 1.70
N THR A 88 -7.60 12.30 0.76
CA THR A 88 -7.89 11.55 -0.48
C THR A 88 -7.57 10.06 -0.36
N ALA A 89 -6.96 9.64 0.75
CA ALA A 89 -6.59 8.25 1.04
C ALA A 89 -7.78 7.28 0.97
N SER A 90 -9.00 7.71 1.29
CA SER A 90 -10.20 6.88 1.16
C SER A 90 -10.53 6.57 -0.29
N THR A 91 -10.41 7.55 -1.19
CA THR A 91 -10.73 7.39 -2.62
C THR A 91 -9.75 6.46 -3.35
N ILE A 92 -8.51 6.36 -2.84
CA ILE A 92 -7.47 5.47 -3.39
C ILE A 92 -7.72 4.00 -3.04
N VAL A 93 -8.52 3.73 -1.99
CA VAL A 93 -8.74 2.38 -1.45
C VAL A 93 -10.22 1.97 -1.50
N SER A 94 -11.06 2.77 -2.16
CA SER A 94 -12.46 2.44 -2.43
C SER A 94 -12.59 1.36 -3.49
#